data_AF-A0A6G7YMV8-F1
#
_entry.id   AF-A0A6G7YMV8-F1
#
_cell.length_a   1.000
_cell.length_b   1.000
_cell.length_c   1.000
_cell.angle_alpha   90.00
_cell.angle_beta   90.00
_cell.angle_gamma   90.00
#
_symmetry.space_group_name_H-M   'P 1'
#
loop_
_entity.id
_entity.type
_entity.pdbx_description
1 polymer ?
#
loop_
_entity_poly.entity_id
_entity_poly.type
_entity_poly.pdbx_seq_one_letter_code
_entity_poly.pdbx_strand_id
1 'polypeptide(L)'
;MSNAQFVAGMLSWRRAFVAGNVEVAAAVKAEWESWLNRQRTEPPEPSKPLLIAVVHLSSIDDLTAHIGLAQMLAFRELRYAVVLAFPTAAMASIARGEVQLKGWQGLVKIVDDAGCDRLIEQLVWDTPLLLFPGQAIFDLEFVRNQLAQRHFLDLARPVGDATDAKRGTMIGKAFLGRARDYSEWKQSQTQPDWGALVRDLASSKLSLPDLGISVTPEVRAKIVRWQAPKRPWVQLETHRDRMFIPGVGSGDEFVVRTANEPFHSQVIERWPTQFVAAEKPFPIRLPASMLGPAPRLVRVETHKRDGEIIGQQAVVHVGPSQLQPWMLSCFLNRGGGGNPVVRAFAGAIGTRLAYAEDEPEVLRHVPVVWGVLRESDRILAQAKAQSLYFLYIDHAYFDRGHGRSYRITRNGYEAGAVRRCPSDRFRALGIETQPWRKSGREIVVCPPTDYFMQAHGCLDWLETTLAMLKAATDRPIVVREKPKDTEAAVPLPVALESAHSLVTHSSNVAIEAVCLGTPVFVSPASAAAPVGLTELSQIEDPVYPDRDAWLAHLAYSQFSLEEIADGRAWRMLLELEERDLA
;
A
#
# COMPACT_ATOMS: atom_id res chain seq x y z
N MET A 1 11.37 2.22 32.83
CA MET A 1 12.32 1.53 31.93
C MET A 1 12.52 2.41 30.70
N SER A 2 13.72 2.51 30.12
CA SER A 2 13.90 3.22 28.85
C SER A 2 13.30 2.42 27.68
N ASN A 3 12.83 3.08 26.63
CA ASN A 3 12.32 2.39 25.43
C ASN A 3 13.36 1.40 24.84
N ALA A 4 14.64 1.71 24.99
CA ALA A 4 15.73 0.82 24.57
C ALA A 4 15.79 -0.48 25.39
N GLN A 5 15.60 -0.42 26.70
CA GLN A 5 15.56 -1.60 27.58
C GLN A 5 14.31 -2.46 27.31
N PHE A 6 13.17 -1.83 27.05
CA PHE A 6 11.93 -2.52 26.65
C PHE A 6 12.11 -3.31 25.36
N VAL A 7 12.64 -2.65 24.31
CA VAL A 7 12.86 -3.24 22.99
C VAL A 7 13.91 -4.36 23.05
N ALA A 8 15.01 -4.17 23.79
CA ALA A 8 16.02 -5.20 23.97
C ALA A 8 15.47 -6.46 24.66
N GLY A 9 14.60 -6.28 25.67
CA GLY A 9 13.91 -7.36 26.36
C GLY A 9 12.99 -8.16 25.41
N MET A 10 12.14 -7.48 24.64
CA MET A 10 11.23 -8.14 23.68
C MET A 10 11.97 -8.87 22.56
N LEU A 11 13.05 -8.29 22.03
CA LEU A 11 13.84 -8.92 20.96
C LEU A 11 14.58 -10.17 21.44
N SER A 12 15.17 -10.12 22.64
CA SER A 12 15.85 -11.27 23.25
C SER A 12 14.86 -12.43 23.48
N TRP A 13 13.68 -12.07 24.00
CA TRP A 13 12.58 -12.99 24.21
C TRP A 13 12.10 -13.64 22.91
N ARG A 14 11.84 -12.86 21.85
CA ARG A 14 11.37 -13.38 20.56
C ARG A 14 12.32 -14.42 19.98
N ARG A 15 13.63 -14.15 20.03
CA ARG A 15 14.64 -15.08 19.52
C ARG A 15 14.64 -16.39 20.31
N ALA A 16 14.60 -16.32 21.63
CA ALA A 16 14.56 -17.50 22.49
C ALA A 16 13.26 -18.31 22.29
N PHE A 17 12.12 -17.64 22.21
CA PHE A 17 10.81 -18.27 22.02
C PHE A 17 10.70 -18.97 20.67
N VAL A 18 10.99 -18.27 19.57
CA VAL A 18 10.87 -18.83 18.21
C VAL A 18 11.82 -20.01 18.03
N ALA A 19 13.03 -19.95 18.60
CA ALA A 19 13.98 -21.06 18.54
C ALA A 19 13.51 -22.30 19.31
N GLY A 20 12.84 -22.13 20.46
CA GLY A 20 12.34 -23.23 21.29
C GLY A 20 10.97 -23.77 20.88
N ASN A 21 10.15 -23.00 20.16
CA ASN A 21 8.74 -23.27 19.91
C ASN A 21 8.33 -22.99 18.45
N VAL A 22 9.14 -23.45 17.48
CA VAL A 22 8.96 -23.20 16.04
C VAL A 22 7.55 -23.57 15.54
N GLU A 23 7.00 -24.71 15.97
CA GLU A 23 5.66 -25.15 15.58
C GLU A 23 4.56 -24.22 16.10
N VAL A 24 4.72 -23.70 17.33
CA VAL A 24 3.79 -22.74 17.93
C VAL A 24 3.85 -21.41 17.19
N ALA A 25 5.05 -20.91 16.88
CA ALA A 25 5.20 -19.66 16.14
C ALA A 25 4.59 -19.75 14.71
N ALA A 26 4.74 -20.90 14.05
CA ALA A 26 4.10 -21.17 12.77
C ALA A 26 2.57 -21.20 12.87
N ALA A 27 2.03 -21.81 13.92
CA ALA A 27 0.59 -21.87 14.16
C ALA A 27 -0.01 -20.48 14.48
N VAL A 28 0.66 -19.69 15.30
CA VAL A 28 0.28 -18.29 15.60
C VAL A 28 0.25 -17.45 14.33
N LYS A 29 1.29 -17.56 13.50
CA LYS A 29 1.35 -16.89 12.20
C LYS A 29 0.20 -17.33 11.29
N ALA A 30 -0.07 -18.63 11.22
CA ALA A 30 -1.16 -19.17 10.42
C ALA A 30 -2.53 -18.65 10.88
N GLU A 31 -2.79 -18.55 12.19
CA GLU A 31 -4.06 -18.01 12.69
C GLU A 31 -4.19 -16.51 12.43
N TRP A 32 -3.10 -15.74 12.55
CA TRP A 32 -3.09 -14.32 12.16
C TRP A 32 -3.43 -14.14 10.68
N GLU A 33 -2.78 -14.90 9.79
CA GLU A 33 -3.06 -14.87 8.35
C GLU A 33 -4.49 -15.32 8.04
N SER A 34 -4.97 -16.35 8.74
CA SER A 34 -6.34 -16.84 8.65
C SER A 34 -7.35 -15.77 9.08
N TRP A 35 -7.07 -15.03 10.16
CA TRP A 35 -7.88 -13.91 10.60
C TRP A 35 -7.91 -12.77 9.58
N LEU A 36 -6.74 -12.33 9.08
CA LEU A 36 -6.65 -11.31 8.04
C LEU A 36 -7.43 -11.72 6.79
N ASN A 37 -7.33 -12.99 6.39
CA ASN A 37 -8.09 -13.51 5.27
C ASN A 37 -9.59 -13.42 5.55
N ARG A 38 -10.06 -13.91 6.71
CA ARG A 38 -11.48 -13.78 7.09
C ARG A 38 -11.95 -12.33 7.06
N GLN A 39 -11.20 -11.39 7.62
CA GLN A 39 -11.58 -9.97 7.59
C GLN A 39 -11.75 -9.42 6.16
N ARG A 40 -11.00 -9.97 5.19
CA ARG A 40 -11.11 -9.59 3.78
C ARG A 40 -12.27 -10.28 3.05
N THR A 41 -12.65 -11.48 3.49
CA THR A 41 -13.43 -12.43 2.67
C THR A 41 -14.79 -12.76 3.25
N GLU A 42 -14.91 -12.67 4.58
CA GLU A 42 -16.07 -12.97 5.40
C GLU A 42 -16.15 -11.88 6.49
N PRO A 43 -16.68 -10.68 6.14
CA PRO A 43 -16.76 -9.60 7.11
C PRO A 43 -17.53 -10.04 8.36
N PRO A 44 -17.01 -9.74 9.56
CA PRO A 44 -17.58 -10.27 10.80
C PRO A 44 -19.03 -9.81 11.01
N GLU A 45 -19.92 -10.73 11.36
CA GLU A 45 -21.35 -10.48 11.59
C GLU A 45 -21.59 -9.28 12.50
N PRO A 46 -22.28 -8.22 12.05
CA PRO A 46 -22.44 -6.98 12.81
C PRO A 46 -23.12 -7.15 14.18
N SER A 47 -23.92 -8.21 14.34
CA SER A 47 -24.60 -8.60 15.59
C SER A 47 -23.65 -9.09 16.69
N LYS A 48 -22.43 -9.50 16.34
CA LYS A 48 -21.43 -9.98 17.31
C LYS A 48 -20.82 -8.82 18.09
N PRO A 49 -20.49 -9.02 19.39
CA PRO A 49 -19.86 -7.99 20.21
C PRO A 49 -18.50 -7.61 19.63
N LEU A 50 -18.19 -6.31 19.64
CA LEU A 50 -16.89 -5.79 19.21
C LEU A 50 -15.93 -5.69 20.40
N LEU A 51 -14.73 -6.22 20.23
CA LEU A 51 -13.60 -6.12 21.16
C LEU A 51 -12.45 -5.37 20.48
N ILE A 52 -11.94 -4.33 21.12
CA ILE A 52 -10.75 -3.63 20.65
C ILE A 52 -9.53 -4.36 21.20
N ALA A 53 -8.67 -4.91 20.34
CA ALA A 53 -7.44 -5.57 20.73
C ALA A 53 -6.24 -4.68 20.44
N VAL A 54 -5.64 -4.12 21.48
CA VAL A 54 -4.42 -3.30 21.41
C VAL A 54 -3.21 -4.19 21.71
N VAL A 55 -2.22 -4.19 20.83
CA VAL A 55 -1.06 -5.07 20.90
C VAL A 55 0.21 -4.24 20.82
N HIS A 56 0.99 -4.20 21.91
CA HIS A 56 2.29 -3.53 21.90
C HIS A 56 3.34 -4.44 21.27
N LEU A 57 4.06 -3.92 20.28
CA LEU A 57 5.06 -4.64 19.50
C LEU A 57 6.34 -3.81 19.37
N SER A 58 7.50 -4.46 19.31
CA SER A 58 8.75 -3.82 18.85
C SER A 58 8.93 -3.90 17.34
N SER A 59 8.32 -4.89 16.68
CA SER A 59 8.30 -5.05 15.23
C SER A 59 7.06 -5.85 14.82
N ILE A 60 6.65 -5.75 13.56
CA ILE A 60 5.49 -6.53 13.06
C ILE A 60 5.71 -8.02 13.18
N ASP A 61 6.94 -8.48 13.01
CA ASP A 61 7.25 -9.90 13.13
C ASP A 61 7.01 -10.46 14.54
N ASP A 62 6.90 -9.60 15.57
CA ASP A 62 6.60 -10.05 16.93
C ASP A 62 5.19 -10.68 17.02
N LEU A 63 4.32 -10.41 16.03
CA LEU A 63 3.02 -11.06 15.88
C LEU A 63 3.13 -12.59 15.81
N THR A 64 4.19 -13.14 15.20
CA THR A 64 4.35 -14.60 15.09
C THR A 64 4.63 -15.27 16.43
N ALA A 65 4.94 -14.48 17.46
CA ALA A 65 5.13 -14.96 18.80
C ALA A 65 3.93 -14.61 19.72
N HIS A 66 2.92 -13.91 19.20
CA HIS A 66 1.78 -13.41 19.98
C HIS A 66 0.65 -14.42 20.22
N ILE A 67 0.91 -15.42 21.08
CA ILE A 67 -0.01 -16.54 21.34
C ILE A 67 -1.40 -16.08 21.80
N GLY A 68 -1.49 -15.22 22.81
CA GLY A 68 -2.78 -14.76 23.35
C GLY A 68 -3.61 -13.97 22.34
N LEU A 69 -2.97 -13.28 21.40
CA LEU A 69 -3.67 -12.62 20.31
C LEU A 69 -4.24 -13.67 19.37
N ALA A 70 -3.45 -14.66 18.93
CA ALA A 70 -3.94 -15.75 18.09
C ALA A 70 -5.08 -16.54 18.75
N GLN A 71 -4.96 -16.84 20.05
CA GLN A 71 -6.01 -17.47 20.85
C GLN A 71 -7.31 -16.66 20.79
N MET A 72 -7.23 -15.34 21.00
CA MET A 72 -8.40 -14.47 20.92
C MET A 72 -8.96 -14.39 19.50
N LEU A 73 -8.14 -14.21 18.48
CA LEU A 73 -8.60 -14.16 17.08
C LEU A 73 -9.20 -15.48 16.58
N ALA A 74 -8.95 -16.59 17.28
CA ALA A 74 -9.60 -17.88 17.02
C ALA A 74 -11.04 -17.95 17.55
N PHE A 75 -11.44 -17.11 18.51
CA PHE A 75 -12.83 -16.99 18.93
C PHE A 75 -13.68 -16.34 17.85
N ARG A 76 -14.73 -17.04 17.43
CA ARG A 76 -15.58 -16.67 16.28
C ARG A 76 -16.85 -15.93 16.69
N GLU A 77 -17.10 -15.89 17.98
CA GLU A 77 -18.26 -15.26 18.62
C GLU A 77 -18.10 -13.74 18.77
N LEU A 78 -16.88 -13.22 18.58
CA LEU A 78 -16.53 -11.81 18.72
C LEU A 78 -16.06 -11.20 17.41
N ARG A 79 -16.21 -9.87 17.29
CA ARG A 79 -15.54 -9.05 16.28
C ARG A 79 -14.32 -8.38 16.90
N TYR A 80 -13.28 -8.18 16.10
CA TYR A 80 -12.03 -7.61 16.56
C TYR A 80 -11.68 -6.37 15.77
N ALA A 81 -11.33 -5.29 16.47
CA ALA A 81 -10.61 -4.17 15.91
C ALA A 81 -9.18 -4.20 16.46
N VAL A 82 -8.20 -4.50 15.60
CA VAL A 82 -6.81 -4.70 16.02
C VAL A 82 -6.01 -3.42 15.88
N VAL A 83 -5.36 -3.01 16.96
CA VAL A 83 -4.48 -1.85 17.04
C VAL A 83 -3.08 -2.36 17.38
N LEU A 84 -2.10 -2.08 16.53
CA LEU A 84 -0.70 -2.37 16.79
C LEU A 84 -0.03 -1.10 17.29
N ALA A 85 0.39 -1.12 18.55
CA ALA A 85 1.05 -0.02 19.24
C ALA A 85 2.57 -0.23 19.23
N PHE A 86 3.32 0.82 18.91
CA PHE A 86 4.79 0.78 18.85
C PHE A 86 5.40 1.80 19.82
N PRO A 87 6.56 1.49 20.43
CA PRO A 87 7.18 2.35 21.44
C PRO A 87 7.47 3.79 21.01
N THR A 88 7.64 4.01 19.69
CA THR A 88 7.99 5.33 19.14
C THR A 88 7.27 5.59 17.82
N ALA A 89 7.08 6.87 17.50
CA ALA A 89 6.56 7.32 16.22
C ALA A 89 7.37 6.78 15.02
N ALA A 90 8.70 6.68 15.17
CA ALA A 90 9.58 6.14 14.13
C ALA A 90 9.29 4.65 13.86
N MET A 91 9.17 3.85 14.92
CA MET A 91 8.82 2.43 14.80
C MET A 91 7.41 2.24 14.23
N ALA A 92 6.44 3.04 14.67
CA ALA A 92 5.11 3.06 14.09
C ALA A 92 5.13 3.42 12.59
N SER A 93 6.03 4.32 12.17
CA SER A 93 6.20 4.69 10.76
C SER A 93 6.74 3.54 9.91
N ILE A 94 7.78 2.84 10.40
CA ILE A 94 8.35 1.65 9.76
C ILE A 94 7.26 0.57 9.63
N ALA A 95 6.53 0.32 10.71
CA ALA A 95 5.46 -0.65 10.74
C ALA A 95 4.34 -0.31 9.74
N ARG A 96 3.98 0.97 9.56
CA ARG A 96 3.02 1.39 8.53
C ARG A 96 3.48 1.01 7.12
N GLY A 97 4.77 1.20 6.81
CA GLY A 97 5.35 0.79 5.53
C GLY A 97 5.26 -0.73 5.30
N GLU A 98 5.58 -1.53 6.32
CA GLU A 98 5.50 -2.99 6.25
C GLU A 98 4.06 -3.51 6.15
N VAL A 99 3.13 -2.96 6.94
CA VAL A 99 1.68 -3.22 6.84
C VAL A 99 1.19 -2.91 5.43
N GLN A 100 1.70 -1.84 4.82
CA GLN A 100 1.36 -1.47 3.47
C GLN A 100 1.87 -2.49 2.43
N LEU A 101 3.12 -2.91 2.54
CA LEU A 101 3.71 -3.92 1.67
C LEU A 101 3.00 -5.28 1.80
N LYS A 102 2.54 -5.64 3.00
CA LYS A 102 1.83 -6.90 3.27
C LYS A 102 0.32 -6.84 2.95
N GLY A 103 -0.18 -5.69 2.50
CA GLY A 103 -1.58 -5.51 2.12
C GLY A 103 -2.55 -5.45 3.31
N TRP A 104 -2.09 -5.09 4.51
CA TRP A 104 -2.90 -5.09 5.74
C TRP A 104 -3.61 -3.74 6.00
N GLN A 105 -3.54 -2.79 5.06
CA GLN A 105 -4.13 -1.46 5.21
C GLN A 105 -5.64 -1.56 5.43
N GLY A 106 -6.14 -0.89 6.47
CA GLY A 106 -7.56 -0.91 6.82
C GLY A 106 -8.01 -2.16 7.59
N LEU A 107 -7.13 -3.15 7.81
CA LEU A 107 -7.41 -4.32 8.66
C LEU A 107 -6.87 -4.14 10.08
N VAL A 108 -5.81 -3.33 10.23
CA VAL A 108 -5.19 -3.00 11.50
C VAL A 108 -4.94 -1.50 11.59
N LYS A 109 -4.98 -0.95 12.80
CA LYS A 109 -4.57 0.45 13.06
C LYS A 109 -3.17 0.46 13.65
N ILE A 110 -2.31 1.35 13.17
CA ILE A 110 -0.93 1.51 13.68
C ILE A 110 -0.83 2.82 14.46
N VAL A 111 -0.41 2.74 15.72
CA VAL A 111 -0.19 3.88 16.61
C VAL A 111 1.18 3.78 17.27
N ASP A 112 1.72 4.91 17.72
CA ASP A 112 2.78 4.92 18.72
C ASP A 112 2.19 4.88 20.13
N ASP A 113 3.00 4.69 21.17
CA ASP A 113 2.54 4.62 22.57
C ASP A 113 1.74 5.87 22.99
N ALA A 114 2.21 7.06 22.63
CA ALA A 114 1.48 8.30 22.91
C ALA A 114 0.14 8.36 22.16
N GLY A 115 0.10 7.84 20.93
CA GLY A 115 -1.12 7.68 20.15
C GLY A 115 -2.04 6.61 20.71
N CYS A 116 -1.51 5.56 21.33
CA CYS A 116 -2.27 4.52 22.03
C CYS A 116 -3.00 5.08 23.25
N ASP A 117 -2.30 5.87 24.07
CA ASP A 117 -2.93 6.51 25.24
C ASP A 117 -4.05 7.46 24.81
N ARG A 118 -3.81 8.33 23.81
CA ARG A 118 -4.85 9.18 23.22
C ARG A 118 -6.00 8.38 22.62
N LEU A 119 -5.70 7.23 22.03
CA LEU A 119 -6.71 6.35 21.44
C LEU A 119 -7.69 5.86 22.51
N ILE A 120 -7.15 5.35 23.61
CA ILE A 120 -7.91 4.76 24.71
C ILE A 120 -8.73 5.83 25.42
N GLU A 121 -8.16 7.02 25.64
CA GLU A 121 -8.86 8.18 26.20
C GLU A 121 -10.06 8.63 25.35
N GLN A 122 -9.99 8.41 24.03
CA GLN A 122 -11.06 8.76 23.09
C GLN A 122 -12.12 7.67 22.93
N LEU A 123 -11.91 6.47 23.47
CA LEU A 123 -12.92 5.41 23.41
C LEU A 123 -14.11 5.78 24.28
N VAL A 124 -15.30 5.33 23.87
CA VAL A 124 -16.48 5.41 24.74
C VAL A 124 -16.15 4.64 26.02
N TRP A 125 -16.45 5.22 27.17
CA TRP A 125 -16.10 4.71 28.50
C TRP A 125 -16.45 3.23 28.74
N ASP A 126 -17.53 2.73 28.12
CA ASP A 126 -17.98 1.33 28.22
C ASP A 126 -17.44 0.42 27.09
N THR A 127 -16.44 0.84 26.32
CA THR A 127 -15.95 0.03 25.19
C THR A 127 -15.17 -1.20 25.70
N PRO A 128 -15.50 -2.43 25.25
CA PRO A 128 -14.68 -3.61 25.54
C PRO A 128 -13.27 -3.46 24.98
N LEU A 129 -12.28 -3.61 25.84
CA LEU A 129 -10.87 -3.41 25.54
C LEU A 129 -10.05 -4.61 26.01
N LEU A 130 -9.25 -5.12 25.09
CA LEU A 130 -8.22 -6.12 25.31
C LEU A 130 -6.88 -5.45 25.00
N LEU A 131 -5.96 -5.38 25.97
CA LEU A 131 -4.65 -4.77 25.77
C LEU A 131 -3.55 -5.73 26.17
N PHE A 132 -2.62 -5.91 25.25
CA PHE A 132 -1.41 -6.70 25.39
C PHE A 132 -0.22 -5.74 25.51
N PRO A 133 0.23 -5.39 26.74
CA PRO A 133 1.47 -4.63 26.93
C PRO A 133 2.71 -5.44 26.54
N GLY A 134 2.53 -6.75 26.38
CA GLY A 134 3.48 -7.72 25.92
C GLY A 134 2.74 -9.05 25.74
N GLN A 135 3.50 -10.13 25.69
CA GLN A 135 2.98 -11.47 25.46
C GLN A 135 2.06 -11.91 26.61
N ALA A 136 1.03 -12.67 26.27
CA ALA A 136 0.09 -13.28 27.23
C ALA A 136 -0.46 -14.58 26.66
N ILE A 137 -0.88 -15.51 27.51
CA ILE A 137 -1.60 -16.74 27.16
C ILE A 137 -2.88 -16.77 28.01
N PHE A 138 -4.01 -17.09 27.38
CA PHE A 138 -5.30 -17.21 28.06
C PHE A 138 -5.68 -18.66 28.33
N ASP A 139 -6.33 -18.88 29.46
CA ASP A 139 -7.24 -20.01 29.64
C ASP A 139 -8.54 -19.72 28.86
N LEU A 140 -8.75 -20.48 27.78
CA LEU A 140 -9.88 -20.27 26.88
C LEU A 140 -11.22 -20.66 27.51
N GLU A 141 -11.24 -21.59 28.47
CA GLU A 141 -12.46 -21.96 29.19
C GLU A 141 -12.88 -20.83 30.12
N PHE A 142 -11.92 -20.21 30.81
CA PHE A 142 -12.14 -18.99 31.58
C PHE A 142 -12.70 -17.86 30.70
N VAL A 143 -12.06 -17.58 29.55
CA VAL A 143 -12.53 -16.54 28.61
C VAL A 143 -13.95 -16.85 28.11
N ARG A 144 -14.27 -18.11 27.75
CA ARG A 144 -15.62 -18.52 27.33
C ARG A 144 -16.66 -18.26 28.41
N ASN A 145 -16.35 -18.64 29.64
CA ASN A 145 -17.27 -18.49 30.77
C ASN A 145 -17.54 -17.01 31.07
N GLN A 146 -16.53 -16.14 30.97
CA GLN A 146 -16.69 -14.69 31.11
C GLN A 146 -17.55 -14.11 29.98
N LEU A 147 -17.34 -14.55 28.73
CA LEU A 147 -18.12 -14.08 27.57
C LEU A 147 -19.59 -14.55 27.60
N ALA A 148 -19.86 -15.77 28.09
CA ALA A 148 -21.19 -16.37 28.10
C ALA A 148 -22.16 -15.76 29.12
N GLN A 149 -21.65 -15.20 30.23
CA GLN A 149 -22.49 -14.68 31.31
C GLN A 149 -23.13 -13.31 31.00
N ARG A 150 -22.87 -12.69 29.82
CA ARG A 150 -23.36 -11.35 29.40
C ARG A 150 -23.06 -10.17 30.35
N HIS A 151 -22.55 -10.44 31.55
CA HIS A 151 -21.84 -9.49 32.40
C HIS A 151 -20.46 -9.28 31.77
N PHE A 152 -20.41 -8.48 30.70
CA PHE A 152 -19.19 -8.40 29.89
C PHE A 152 -17.96 -8.10 30.77
N LEU A 153 -18.11 -7.30 31.84
CA LEU A 153 -17.00 -6.66 32.51
C LEU A 153 -17.35 -6.32 33.97
N ASP A 154 -17.10 -7.25 34.89
CA ASP A 154 -17.10 -6.98 36.34
C ASP A 154 -15.84 -7.55 37.01
N LEU A 155 -14.69 -7.31 36.40
CA LEU A 155 -13.38 -7.64 36.96
C LEU A 155 -12.33 -6.63 36.46
N ALA A 156 -12.16 -5.52 37.19
CA ALA A 156 -10.82 -4.93 37.34
C ALA A 156 -10.00 -5.88 38.24
N ARG A 157 -9.70 -7.09 37.73
CA ARG A 157 -8.72 -7.98 38.36
C ARG A 157 -7.65 -8.32 37.34
N PRO A 158 -6.37 -8.22 37.71
CA PRO A 158 -5.29 -8.70 36.86
C PRO A 158 -5.55 -10.17 36.56
N VAL A 159 -5.68 -10.52 35.27
CA VAL A 159 -5.40 -11.90 34.83
C VAL A 159 -3.88 -12.05 34.98
N GLY A 160 -3.43 -12.40 36.18
CA GLY A 160 -2.01 -12.38 36.50
C GLY A 160 -1.60 -12.57 37.96
N ASP A 161 -2.49 -12.43 38.94
CA ASP A 161 -2.18 -12.75 40.34
C ASP A 161 -3.19 -13.75 40.92
N ALA A 162 -3.01 -15.03 40.60
CA ALA A 162 -3.49 -16.13 41.42
C ALA A 162 -2.64 -17.37 41.17
N THR A 163 -1.84 -17.70 42.18
CA THR A 163 -1.38 -19.05 42.48
C THR A 163 -2.54 -20.03 42.45
N ASP A 164 -2.69 -20.80 41.38
CA ASP A 164 -3.24 -22.15 41.52
C ASP A 164 -2.50 -23.13 40.60
N ALA A 165 -1.46 -23.70 41.19
CA ALA A 165 -0.63 -24.72 40.61
C ALA A 165 -1.42 -26.03 40.52
N LYS A 166 -2.10 -26.27 39.39
CA LYS A 166 -2.39 -27.66 38.95
C LYS A 166 -2.81 -27.87 37.49
N ARG A 167 -3.07 -26.83 36.68
CA ARG A 167 -3.23 -26.98 35.23
C ARG A 167 -2.77 -25.71 34.49
N GLY A 168 -1.68 -25.82 33.72
CA GLY A 168 -1.31 -24.85 32.68
C GLY A 168 -0.47 -23.65 33.15
N THR A 169 0.77 -23.59 32.68
CA THR A 169 1.71 -22.48 32.91
C THR A 169 1.21 -21.21 32.20
N MET A 170 0.65 -20.23 32.93
CA MET A 170 0.29 -18.92 32.36
C MET A 170 1.53 -18.02 32.25
N ILE A 171 1.74 -17.42 31.09
CA ILE A 171 2.93 -16.62 30.78
C ILE A 171 2.47 -15.26 30.27
N GLY A 172 2.78 -14.20 31.02
CA GLY A 172 2.55 -12.81 30.61
C GLY A 172 1.37 -12.08 31.26
N LYS A 173 1.19 -10.79 30.95
CA LYS A 173 0.13 -9.93 31.49
C LYS A 173 -0.69 -9.33 30.34
N ALA A 174 -2.01 -9.45 30.39
CA ALA A 174 -2.94 -8.76 29.49
C ALA A 174 -4.09 -8.13 30.29
N PHE A 175 -4.61 -7.02 29.80
CA PHE A 175 -5.83 -6.39 30.30
C PHE A 175 -7.00 -6.82 29.43
N LEU A 176 -8.07 -7.34 30.04
CA LEU A 176 -9.35 -7.58 29.38
C LEU A 176 -10.41 -6.90 30.24
N GLY A 177 -10.89 -5.74 29.79
CA GLY A 177 -11.56 -4.76 30.64
C GLY A 177 -12.46 -3.79 29.86
N ARG A 178 -13.12 -2.83 30.53
CA ARG A 178 -13.68 -1.65 29.84
C ARG A 178 -12.59 -0.62 29.66
N ALA A 179 -12.70 0.24 28.64
CA ALA A 179 -11.76 1.35 28.44
C ALA A 179 -11.60 2.22 29.70
N ARG A 180 -12.67 2.47 30.47
CA ARG A 180 -12.62 3.26 31.71
C ARG A 180 -11.75 2.65 32.82
N ASP A 181 -11.64 1.31 32.87
CA ASP A 181 -10.91 0.60 33.93
C ASP A 181 -9.41 0.49 33.61
N TYR A 182 -9.00 0.88 32.39
CA TYR A 182 -7.62 0.77 31.93
C TYR A 182 -6.65 1.64 32.72
N SER A 183 -7.02 2.88 33.02
CA SER A 183 -6.13 3.82 33.72
C SER A 183 -5.77 3.33 35.13
N GLU A 184 -6.74 2.76 35.85
CA GLU A 184 -6.54 2.15 37.16
C GLU A 184 -5.68 0.88 37.06
N TRP A 185 -5.95 0.03 36.06
CA TRP A 185 -5.14 -1.16 35.80
C TRP A 185 -3.69 -0.81 35.43
N LYS A 186 -3.47 0.21 34.60
CA LYS A 186 -2.13 0.67 34.17
C LYS A 186 -1.31 1.14 35.37
N GLN A 187 -1.93 1.80 36.34
CA GLN A 187 -1.28 2.29 37.57
C GLN A 187 -0.95 1.15 38.55
N SER A 188 -1.72 0.06 38.55
CA SER A 188 -1.48 -1.10 39.41
C SER A 188 -0.42 -2.07 38.87
N GLN A 189 0.08 -1.89 37.65
CA GLN A 189 1.08 -2.77 37.07
C GLN A 189 2.49 -2.55 37.63
N THR A 190 3.05 -3.60 38.23
CA THR A 190 4.49 -3.72 38.49
C THR A 190 5.25 -4.06 37.20
N GLN A 191 6.48 -3.55 37.09
CA GLN A 191 7.34 -3.79 35.91
C GLN A 191 7.60 -5.30 35.71
N PRO A 192 7.47 -5.83 34.49
CA PRO A 192 7.74 -7.24 34.23
C PRO A 192 9.24 -7.55 34.31
N ASP A 193 9.58 -8.65 35.01
CA ASP A 193 10.93 -9.23 34.98
C ASP A 193 11.10 -10.06 33.69
N TRP A 194 11.56 -9.38 32.64
CA TRP A 194 11.86 -10.01 31.35
C TRP A 194 12.91 -11.13 31.46
N GLY A 195 13.83 -11.05 32.42
CA GLY A 195 14.85 -12.07 32.63
C GLY A 195 14.26 -13.38 33.13
N ALA A 196 13.31 -13.32 34.07
CA ALA A 196 12.57 -14.49 34.53
C ALA A 196 11.69 -15.08 33.41
N LEU A 197 10.94 -14.23 32.70
CA LEU A 197 10.06 -14.65 31.62
C LEU A 197 10.79 -15.40 30.49
N VAL A 198 11.98 -14.93 30.09
CA VAL A 198 12.81 -15.58 29.06
C VAL A 198 13.32 -16.95 29.52
N ARG A 199 13.69 -17.09 30.80
CA ARG A 199 14.19 -18.37 31.37
C ARG A 199 13.08 -19.42 31.46
N ASP A 200 11.89 -19.02 31.89
CA ASP A 200 10.75 -19.94 32.05
C ASP A 200 10.21 -20.41 30.69
N LEU A 201 10.22 -19.55 29.67
CA LEU A 201 9.76 -19.91 28.32
C LEU A 201 10.77 -20.73 27.52
N ALA A 202 12.07 -20.42 27.63
CA ALA A 202 13.10 -21.18 26.94
C ALA A 202 13.16 -22.65 27.43
N SER A 203 12.68 -22.91 28.65
CA SER A 203 12.60 -24.24 29.25
C SER A 203 11.23 -24.92 29.08
N SER A 204 10.19 -24.17 28.72
CA SER A 204 8.82 -24.69 28.54
C SER A 204 8.58 -25.15 27.09
N LYS A 205 8.36 -26.45 26.88
CA LYS A 205 7.80 -26.95 25.61
C LYS A 205 6.28 -26.79 25.64
N LEU A 206 5.77 -25.81 24.92
CA LEU A 206 4.33 -25.60 24.81
C LEU A 206 3.72 -26.57 23.79
N SER A 207 2.59 -27.19 24.14
CA SER A 207 1.84 -28.07 23.25
C SER A 207 0.68 -27.29 22.60
N LEU A 208 0.51 -27.45 21.29
CA LEU A 208 -0.56 -26.77 20.52
C LEU A 208 -1.99 -27.07 21.00
N PRO A 209 -2.34 -28.32 21.37
CA PRO A 209 -3.67 -28.66 21.89
C PRO A 209 -4.01 -27.90 23.18
N ASP A 210 -3.05 -27.75 24.09
CA ASP A 210 -3.26 -27.06 25.38
C ASP A 210 -3.44 -25.54 25.20
N LEU A 211 -2.99 -24.99 24.08
CA LEU A 211 -3.17 -23.58 23.72
C LEU A 211 -4.49 -23.30 22.99
N GLY A 212 -5.26 -24.34 22.65
CA GLY A 212 -6.50 -24.23 21.88
C GLY A 212 -6.34 -23.64 20.48
N ILE A 213 -5.13 -23.70 19.92
CA ILE A 213 -4.82 -23.32 18.54
C ILE A 213 -4.85 -24.60 17.70
N SER A 214 -5.87 -24.77 16.86
CA SER A 214 -5.98 -25.95 15.99
C SER A 214 -5.08 -25.79 14.76
N VAL A 215 -4.18 -26.76 14.54
CA VAL A 215 -3.46 -26.89 13.27
C VAL A 215 -4.25 -27.87 12.41
N THR A 216 -5.01 -27.36 11.44
CA THR A 216 -5.73 -28.23 10.51
C THR A 216 -4.74 -28.98 9.60
N PRO A 217 -5.09 -30.17 9.08
CA PRO A 217 -4.27 -30.87 8.10
C PRO A 217 -3.90 -30.00 6.88
N GLU A 218 -4.74 -29.03 6.50
CA GLU A 218 -4.42 -28.06 5.44
C GLU A 218 -3.30 -27.08 5.84
N VAL A 219 -3.22 -26.67 7.11
CA VAL A 219 -2.11 -25.81 7.60
C VAL A 219 -0.79 -26.58 7.59
N ARG A 220 -0.80 -27.86 7.96
CA ARG A 220 0.39 -28.74 7.92
C ARG A 220 0.89 -28.97 6.48
N ALA A 221 -0.03 -29.05 5.52
CA ALA A 221 0.30 -29.20 4.10
C ALA A 221 0.75 -27.89 3.42
N LYS A 222 0.30 -26.73 3.89
CA LYS A 222 0.62 -25.39 3.35
C LYS A 222 2.05 -24.92 3.64
N ILE A 223 2.71 -25.47 4.66
CA ILE A 223 4.11 -25.13 5.02
C ILE A 223 5.11 -25.51 3.91
N VAL A 224 4.77 -26.46 3.01
CA VAL A 224 5.68 -26.99 1.98
C VAL A 224 5.32 -26.58 0.55
N ARG A 225 4.12 -26.03 0.29
CA ARG A 225 3.69 -25.69 -1.09
C ARG A 225 2.87 -24.41 -1.10
N TRP A 226 3.55 -23.27 -1.08
CA TRP A 226 2.92 -22.02 -1.48
C TRP A 226 2.99 -21.89 -3.01
N GLN A 227 1.89 -22.23 -3.68
CA GLN A 227 1.57 -21.74 -5.02
C GLN A 227 0.24 -21.01 -4.96
N ALA A 228 0.19 -19.85 -5.62
CA ALA A 228 -0.94 -18.94 -5.61
C ALA A 228 -2.27 -19.65 -5.95
N PRO A 229 -3.36 -19.38 -5.22
CA PRO A 229 -4.63 -20.01 -5.49
C PRO A 229 -5.21 -19.53 -6.83
N LYS A 230 -5.47 -20.51 -7.70
CA LYS A 230 -6.17 -20.39 -8.97
C LYS A 230 -7.68 -20.53 -8.72
N ARG A 231 -8.38 -19.45 -8.34
CA ARG A 231 -9.78 -19.09 -8.69
C ARG A 231 -10.39 -18.10 -7.68
N PRO A 232 -11.34 -17.26 -8.15
CA PRO A 232 -11.73 -16.03 -7.48
C PRO A 232 -12.78 -16.26 -6.40
N TRP A 233 -12.70 -15.36 -5.43
CA TRP A 233 -13.71 -14.97 -4.45
C TRP A 233 -15.11 -14.91 -5.03
N VAL A 234 -16.11 -15.00 -4.16
CA VAL A 234 -17.44 -14.47 -4.47
C VAL A 234 -17.26 -12.97 -4.68
N GLN A 235 -17.02 -12.62 -5.94
CA GLN A 235 -17.39 -11.36 -6.51
C GLN A 235 -18.85 -11.18 -6.09
N LEU A 236 -19.17 -10.09 -5.39
CA LEU A 236 -20.45 -9.48 -5.68
C LEU A 236 -20.36 -9.19 -7.18
N GLU A 237 -20.90 -10.10 -8.00
CA GLU A 237 -21.19 -9.76 -9.38
C GLU A 237 -22.03 -8.51 -9.24
N THR A 238 -21.41 -7.38 -9.56
CA THR A 238 -22.10 -6.28 -10.19
C THR A 238 -22.68 -6.85 -11.48
N HIS A 239 -23.72 -7.67 -11.35
CA HIS A 239 -24.63 -7.96 -12.43
C HIS A 239 -25.34 -6.62 -12.66
N ARG A 240 -24.68 -5.76 -13.44
CA ARG A 240 -25.16 -4.44 -13.84
C ARG A 240 -25.54 -3.55 -12.64
N ASP A 241 -24.54 -3.14 -11.88
CA ASP A 241 -24.63 -1.93 -11.02
C ASP A 241 -25.65 -1.95 -9.86
N ARG A 242 -26.01 -3.11 -9.28
CA ARG A 242 -27.02 -3.18 -8.21
C ARG A 242 -26.49 -3.81 -6.91
N MET A 243 -26.81 -3.19 -5.78
CA MET A 243 -26.57 -3.70 -4.41
C MET A 243 -27.92 -3.97 -3.74
N PHE A 244 -28.14 -5.19 -3.26
CA PHE A 244 -29.37 -5.57 -2.56
C PHE A 244 -29.17 -5.42 -1.04
N ILE A 245 -29.97 -4.54 -0.43
CA ILE A 245 -30.00 -4.36 1.02
C ILE A 245 -31.35 -4.87 1.51
N PRO A 246 -31.39 -5.98 2.28
CA PRO A 246 -32.65 -6.54 2.72
C PRO A 246 -33.39 -5.58 3.67
N GLY A 247 -34.72 -5.50 3.48
CA GLY A 247 -35.61 -4.83 4.41
C GLY A 247 -35.68 -3.31 4.27
N VAL A 248 -35.47 -2.70 3.09
CA VAL A 248 -35.63 -1.24 2.91
C VAL A 248 -37.11 -0.87 2.68
N GLY A 249 -37.65 0.02 3.52
CA GLY A 249 -39.02 0.52 3.45
C GLY A 249 -39.10 1.97 2.94
N SER A 250 -40.29 2.38 2.49
CA SER A 250 -40.53 3.75 2.01
C SER A 250 -40.32 4.77 3.12
N GLY A 251 -39.26 5.59 2.99
CA GLY A 251 -38.94 6.68 3.90
C GLY A 251 -37.93 6.34 4.98
N ASP A 252 -37.23 5.21 4.85
CA ASP A 252 -35.96 4.96 5.54
C ASP A 252 -34.84 5.85 4.94
N GLU A 253 -33.70 5.98 5.63
CA GLU A 253 -32.52 6.69 5.16
C GLU A 253 -31.36 5.71 4.94
N PHE A 254 -30.71 5.81 3.78
CA PHE A 254 -29.54 5.04 3.41
C PHE A 254 -28.27 5.80 3.78
N VAL A 255 -27.36 5.21 4.55
CA VAL A 255 -26.14 5.86 5.05
C VAL A 255 -24.92 5.02 4.72
N VAL A 256 -23.92 5.61 4.06
CA VAL A 256 -22.63 4.97 3.80
C VAL A 256 -21.58 5.60 4.70
N ARG A 257 -20.78 4.78 5.39
CA ARG A 257 -19.72 5.21 6.31
C ARG A 257 -18.39 4.54 6.01
N THR A 258 -17.29 5.17 6.39
CA THR A 258 -15.99 4.48 6.48
C THR A 258 -16.10 3.38 7.53
N ALA A 259 -15.64 2.16 7.22
CA ALA A 259 -15.67 1.04 8.18
C ALA A 259 -14.47 1.08 9.13
N ASN A 260 -14.20 2.26 9.70
CA ASN A 260 -13.11 2.48 10.65
C ASN A 260 -13.52 2.21 12.09
N GLU A 261 -14.55 1.40 12.35
CA GLU A 261 -14.96 1.06 13.72
C GLU A 261 -13.80 0.39 14.47
N PRO A 262 -13.54 0.79 15.72
CA PRO A 262 -14.30 1.68 16.63
C PRO A 262 -13.98 3.18 16.49
N PHE A 263 -13.10 3.58 15.58
CA PHE A 263 -12.70 4.97 15.39
C PHE A 263 -13.73 5.74 14.56
N HIS A 264 -13.62 7.08 14.60
CA HIS A 264 -14.53 8.02 13.95
C HIS A 264 -14.94 7.52 12.55
N SER A 265 -16.14 6.94 12.46
CA SER A 265 -16.73 6.53 11.20
C SER A 265 -17.29 7.79 10.56
N GLN A 266 -16.71 8.17 9.43
CA GLN A 266 -17.16 9.34 8.70
C GLN A 266 -18.34 8.93 7.83
N VAL A 267 -19.46 9.65 7.96
CA VAL A 267 -20.56 9.55 6.99
C VAL A 267 -20.02 10.04 5.65
N ILE A 268 -19.98 9.14 4.69
CA ILE A 268 -19.62 9.40 3.30
C ILE A 268 -20.84 10.00 2.59
N GLU A 269 -22.01 9.38 2.78
CA GLU A 269 -23.23 9.83 2.12
C GLU A 269 -24.50 9.42 2.85
N ARG A 270 -25.58 10.16 2.59
CA ARG A 270 -26.92 10.00 3.17
C ARG A 270 -28.01 10.22 2.12
N TRP A 271 -28.92 9.27 1.97
CA TRP A 271 -29.96 9.30 0.94
C TRP A 271 -31.30 8.84 1.48
N PRO A 272 -32.38 9.63 1.33
CA PRO A 272 -33.72 9.13 1.57
C PRO A 272 -34.05 8.03 0.57
N THR A 273 -34.55 6.89 1.06
CA THR A 273 -34.86 5.70 0.24
C THR A 273 -35.93 5.94 -0.81
N GLN A 274 -36.76 6.98 -0.64
CA GLN A 274 -37.71 7.46 -1.66
C GLN A 274 -37.04 7.97 -2.96
N PHE A 275 -35.74 8.30 -2.91
CA PHE A 275 -34.93 8.68 -4.08
C PHE A 275 -34.05 7.54 -4.58
N VAL A 276 -34.06 6.39 -3.92
CA VAL A 276 -33.33 5.18 -4.32
C VAL A 276 -34.28 4.31 -5.12
N ALA A 277 -34.21 4.39 -6.44
CA ALA A 277 -34.95 3.46 -7.28
C ALA A 277 -34.36 2.05 -7.08
N ALA A 278 -35.17 1.09 -6.60
CA ALA A 278 -34.80 -0.35 -6.55
C ALA A 278 -34.24 -0.87 -7.89
N GLU A 279 -34.66 -0.15 -8.94
CA GLU A 279 -34.28 -0.11 -10.33
C GLU A 279 -32.80 0.07 -10.73
N LYS A 280 -32.08 0.92 -10.01
CA LYS A 280 -30.95 1.65 -10.59
C LYS A 280 -29.79 1.76 -9.61
N PRO A 281 -28.52 1.69 -10.08
CA PRO A 281 -27.38 2.07 -9.27
C PRO A 281 -27.59 3.42 -8.61
N PHE A 282 -27.31 3.47 -7.31
CA PHE A 282 -27.26 4.71 -6.57
C PHE A 282 -25.83 5.31 -6.68
N PRO A 283 -25.65 6.54 -7.19
CA PRO A 283 -24.32 7.12 -7.38
C PRO A 283 -23.70 7.57 -6.05
N ILE A 284 -22.68 6.87 -5.56
CA ILE A 284 -21.97 7.25 -4.32
C ILE A 284 -20.80 8.20 -4.64
N ARG A 285 -20.76 9.37 -3.99
CA ARG A 285 -19.60 10.28 -4.01
C ARG A 285 -18.59 9.84 -2.96
N LEU A 286 -17.64 9.02 -3.39
CA LEU A 286 -16.57 8.55 -2.52
C LEU A 286 -15.60 9.69 -2.17
N PRO A 287 -15.14 9.78 -0.91
CA PRO A 287 -14.13 10.74 -0.52
C PRO A 287 -12.77 10.37 -1.12
N ALA A 288 -11.87 11.34 -1.21
CA ALA A 288 -10.51 11.17 -1.73
C ALA A 288 -9.82 9.93 -1.18
N SER A 289 -9.91 9.70 0.14
CA SER A 289 -9.28 8.57 0.85
C SER A 289 -9.65 7.17 0.31
N MET A 290 -10.67 7.08 -0.55
CA MET A 290 -11.10 5.86 -1.23
C MET A 290 -10.70 5.75 -2.70
N LEU A 291 -10.12 6.81 -3.26
CA LEU A 291 -9.67 6.88 -4.65
C LEU A 291 -8.21 6.43 -4.75
N GLY A 292 -7.94 5.21 -4.27
CA GLY A 292 -6.61 4.62 -4.20
C GLY A 292 -6.55 3.22 -4.79
N PRO A 293 -5.34 2.67 -4.99
CA PRO A 293 -5.15 1.34 -5.58
C PRO A 293 -5.66 0.20 -4.70
N ALA A 294 -5.80 0.42 -3.39
CA ALA A 294 -6.24 -0.60 -2.45
C ALA A 294 -7.76 -0.50 -2.22
N PRO A 295 -8.48 -1.64 -2.19
CA PRO A 295 -9.87 -1.68 -1.78
C PRO A 295 -10.08 -1.09 -0.37
N ARG A 296 -11.28 -0.57 -0.12
CA ARG A 296 -11.67 0.06 1.14
C ARG A 296 -12.92 -0.59 1.70
N LEU A 297 -12.92 -0.84 3.00
CA LEU A 297 -14.09 -1.32 3.71
C LEU A 297 -15.01 -0.13 4.03
N VAL A 298 -16.30 -0.28 3.72
CA VAL A 298 -17.35 0.67 4.06
C VAL A 298 -18.46 -0.05 4.83
N ARG A 299 -19.16 0.69 5.67
CA ARG A 299 -20.39 0.24 6.32
C ARG A 299 -21.56 0.91 5.63
N VAL A 300 -22.50 0.10 5.20
CA VAL A 300 -23.69 0.48 4.48
C VAL A 300 -24.87 0.26 5.42
N GLU A 301 -25.62 1.29 5.74
CA GLU A 301 -26.66 1.28 6.76
C GLU A 301 -28.01 1.72 6.18
N THR A 302 -29.09 1.13 6.67
CA THR A 302 -30.47 1.59 6.50
C THR A 302 -30.98 2.03 7.86
N HIS A 303 -31.33 3.30 7.99
CA HIS A 303 -31.88 3.94 9.18
C HIS A 303 -33.39 3.98 9.02
N LYS A 304 -34.10 3.22 9.83
CA LYS A 304 -35.56 3.09 9.84
C LYS A 304 -36.21 4.29 10.50
N ARG A 305 -37.48 4.56 10.14
CA ARG A 305 -38.27 5.64 10.76
C ARG A 305 -38.49 5.46 12.27
N ASP A 306 -38.52 4.23 12.74
CA ASP A 306 -38.64 3.89 14.17
C ASP A 306 -37.30 3.93 14.93
N GLY A 307 -36.20 4.28 14.25
CA GLY A 307 -34.87 4.39 14.82
C GLY A 307 -34.02 3.12 14.73
N GLU A 308 -34.54 2.02 14.18
CA GLU A 308 -33.73 0.82 13.91
C GLU A 308 -32.65 1.10 12.85
N ILE A 309 -31.44 0.58 13.03
CA ILE A 309 -30.34 0.70 12.06
C ILE A 309 -29.90 -0.70 11.62
N ILE A 310 -30.08 -0.99 10.33
CA ILE A 310 -29.65 -2.24 9.70
C ILE A 310 -28.37 -1.97 8.92
N GLY A 311 -27.24 -2.55 9.34
CA GLY A 311 -25.94 -2.32 8.72
C GLY A 311 -25.32 -3.56 8.08
N GLN A 312 -24.66 -3.39 6.94
CA GLN A 312 -23.85 -4.40 6.25
C GLN A 312 -22.47 -3.82 5.92
N GLN A 313 -21.42 -4.64 5.96
CA GLN A 313 -20.11 -4.24 5.47
C GLN A 313 -20.00 -4.52 3.97
N ALA A 314 -19.38 -3.62 3.23
CA ALA A 314 -19.09 -3.76 1.81
C ALA A 314 -17.65 -3.36 1.52
N VAL A 315 -17.05 -3.96 0.50
CA VAL A 315 -15.74 -3.57 -0.02
C VAL A 315 -15.96 -2.72 -1.27
N VAL A 316 -15.40 -1.52 -1.27
CA VAL A 316 -15.44 -0.59 -2.40
C VAL A 316 -14.03 -0.46 -2.95
N HIS A 317 -13.91 -0.62 -4.26
CA HIS A 317 -12.69 -0.33 -4.99
C HIS A 317 -13.05 0.44 -6.26
N VAL A 318 -12.41 1.59 -6.45
CA VAL A 318 -12.49 2.33 -7.71
C VAL A 318 -11.27 1.92 -8.51
N GLY A 319 -11.50 1.08 -9.53
CA GLY A 319 -10.47 0.75 -10.50
C GLY A 319 -10.01 2.00 -11.26
N PRO A 320 -8.76 2.04 -11.76
CA PRO A 320 -8.26 3.19 -12.51
C PRO A 320 -9.13 3.58 -13.72
N SER A 321 -9.68 2.60 -14.44
CA SER A 321 -10.57 2.85 -15.60
C SER A 321 -11.93 3.43 -15.21
N GLN A 322 -12.27 3.42 -13.92
CA GLN A 322 -13.54 3.94 -13.39
C GLN A 322 -13.42 5.37 -12.87
N LEU A 323 -12.22 5.97 -12.87
CA LEU A 323 -12.02 7.35 -12.46
C LEU A 323 -12.88 8.30 -13.30
N GLN A 324 -13.52 9.26 -12.64
CA GLN A 324 -14.41 10.23 -13.27
C GLN A 324 -13.83 11.64 -13.11
N PRO A 325 -14.08 12.59 -14.04
CA PRO A 325 -13.48 13.91 -13.99
C PRO A 325 -13.67 14.67 -12.66
N TRP A 326 -14.82 14.50 -12.00
CA TRP A 326 -15.11 15.12 -10.71
C TRP A 326 -14.26 14.57 -9.55
N MET A 327 -13.62 13.41 -9.72
CA MET A 327 -12.72 12.79 -8.76
C MET A 327 -11.29 13.35 -8.82
N LEU A 328 -10.97 14.16 -9.84
CA LEU A 328 -9.63 14.67 -10.11
C LEU A 328 -9.51 16.15 -9.73
N SER A 329 -8.28 16.58 -9.45
CA SER A 329 -7.88 17.99 -9.42
C SER A 329 -6.60 18.17 -10.23
N CYS A 330 -6.62 19.06 -11.20
CA CYS A 330 -5.45 19.45 -11.98
C CYS A 330 -4.72 20.61 -11.32
N PHE A 331 -3.42 20.44 -11.11
CA PHE A 331 -2.57 21.38 -10.39
C PHE A 331 -1.66 22.14 -11.34
N LEU A 332 -1.87 23.46 -11.36
CA LEU A 332 -0.99 24.44 -11.97
C LEU A 332 0.10 24.83 -10.97
N ASN A 333 1.21 25.37 -11.48
CA ASN A 333 2.24 25.97 -10.63
C ASN A 333 2.50 27.40 -11.11
N ARG A 334 2.75 28.34 -10.21
CA ARG A 334 3.05 29.73 -10.56
C ARG A 334 4.36 29.79 -11.35
N GLY A 335 4.28 30.26 -12.59
CA GLY A 335 5.42 30.27 -13.52
C GLY A 335 5.81 28.89 -14.07
N GLY A 336 4.95 27.87 -13.96
CA GLY A 336 5.18 26.53 -14.50
C GLY A 336 5.00 26.46 -16.02
N GLY A 337 6.02 26.01 -16.74
CA GLY A 337 5.99 25.82 -18.20
C GLY A 337 5.03 24.72 -18.68
N GLY A 338 4.58 23.84 -17.77
CA GLY A 338 3.57 22.81 -18.06
C GLY A 338 2.12 23.26 -17.86
N ASN A 339 1.87 24.48 -17.40
CA ASN A 339 0.51 24.97 -17.20
C ASN A 339 -0.39 24.86 -18.44
N PRO A 340 0.10 25.10 -19.68
CA PRO A 340 -0.73 24.92 -20.88
C PRO A 340 -1.29 23.50 -21.04
N VAL A 341 -0.46 22.47 -20.84
CA VAL A 341 -0.93 21.06 -20.97
C VAL A 341 -1.86 20.67 -19.83
N VAL A 342 -1.60 21.13 -18.60
CA VAL A 342 -2.50 20.88 -17.46
C VAL A 342 -3.86 21.56 -17.69
N ARG A 343 -3.88 22.79 -18.23
CA ARG A 343 -5.12 23.49 -18.60
C ARG A 343 -5.87 22.76 -19.72
N ALA A 344 -5.15 22.28 -20.73
CA ALA A 344 -5.75 21.52 -21.82
C ALA A 344 -6.41 20.24 -21.31
N PHE A 345 -5.69 19.46 -20.49
CA PHE A 345 -6.23 18.25 -19.86
C PHE A 345 -7.45 18.56 -18.99
N ALA A 346 -7.36 19.59 -18.14
CA ALA A 346 -8.44 19.94 -17.24
C ALA A 346 -9.70 20.42 -17.97
N GLY A 347 -9.53 21.25 -19.00
CA GLY A 347 -10.61 21.76 -19.83
C GLY A 347 -11.29 20.66 -20.65
N ALA A 348 -10.52 19.72 -21.19
CA ALA A 348 -11.03 18.62 -22.00
C ALA A 348 -11.99 17.70 -21.23
N ILE A 349 -11.68 17.42 -19.96
CA ILE A 349 -12.50 16.50 -19.14
C ILE A 349 -13.45 17.25 -18.18
N GLY A 350 -13.35 18.57 -18.09
CA GLY A 350 -14.17 19.40 -17.19
C GLY A 350 -13.88 19.16 -15.70
N THR A 351 -12.60 19.08 -15.32
CA THR A 351 -12.18 18.86 -13.92
C THR A 351 -11.69 20.15 -13.25
N ARG A 352 -11.52 20.10 -11.93
CA ARG A 352 -11.07 21.24 -11.12
C ARG A 352 -9.65 21.64 -11.50
N LEU A 353 -9.41 22.95 -11.56
CA LEU A 353 -8.07 23.55 -11.59
C LEU A 353 -7.76 24.22 -10.25
N ALA A 354 -6.54 24.02 -9.76
CA ALA A 354 -6.01 24.67 -8.56
C ALA A 354 -4.52 24.99 -8.76
N TYR A 355 -3.97 25.87 -7.94
CA TYR A 355 -2.52 26.06 -7.84
C TYR A 355 -1.96 25.12 -6.77
N ALA A 356 -0.87 24.41 -7.10
CA ALA A 356 -0.21 23.47 -6.19
C ALA A 356 0.24 24.16 -4.91
N GLU A 357 0.69 25.41 -4.99
CA GLU A 357 1.14 26.20 -3.84
C GLU A 357 0.01 26.54 -2.85
N ASP A 358 -1.24 26.57 -3.32
CA ASP A 358 -2.40 26.94 -2.50
C ASP A 358 -3.14 25.72 -1.93
N GLU A 359 -2.74 24.50 -2.32
CA GLU A 359 -3.46 23.28 -1.93
C GLU A 359 -3.07 22.83 -0.50
N PRO A 360 -4.06 22.51 0.35
CA PRO A 360 -3.82 22.05 1.72
C PRO A 360 -3.07 20.71 1.78
N GLU A 361 -2.60 20.34 2.97
CA GLU A 361 -1.86 19.09 3.19
C GLU A 361 -2.66 17.82 2.91
N VAL A 362 -3.97 17.86 3.12
CA VAL A 362 -4.89 16.75 2.87
C VAL A 362 -5.56 16.95 1.52
N LEU A 363 -5.30 16.04 0.58
CA LEU A 363 -5.81 16.12 -0.77
C LEU A 363 -7.24 15.61 -0.79
N ARG A 364 -8.10 16.33 -1.52
CA ARG A 364 -9.53 16.00 -1.63
C ARG A 364 -9.90 15.30 -2.94
N HIS A 365 -8.94 15.16 -3.85
CA HIS A 365 -9.13 14.58 -5.18
C HIS A 365 -7.84 13.89 -5.62
N VAL A 366 -7.94 13.04 -6.65
CA VAL A 366 -6.79 12.46 -7.33
C VAL A 366 -6.02 13.58 -8.04
N PRO A 367 -4.77 13.88 -7.66
CA PRO A 367 -4.04 14.96 -8.29
C PRO A 367 -3.56 14.60 -9.69
N VAL A 368 -3.63 15.58 -10.58
CA VAL A 368 -2.97 15.59 -11.88
C VAL A 368 -1.93 16.70 -11.85
N VAL A 369 -0.65 16.36 -11.99
CA VAL A 369 0.45 17.32 -11.89
C VAL A 369 1.33 17.27 -13.12
N TRP A 370 2.01 18.39 -13.40
CA TRP A 370 3.09 18.45 -14.37
C TRP A 370 4.45 18.48 -13.68
N GLY A 371 5.34 17.57 -14.08
CA GLY A 371 6.71 17.52 -13.59
C GLY A 371 6.81 17.40 -12.07
N VAL A 372 8.00 17.65 -11.53
CA VAL A 372 8.32 17.58 -10.10
C VAL A 372 8.71 18.94 -9.50
N LEU A 373 8.69 20.00 -10.31
CA LEU A 373 9.07 21.34 -9.90
C LEU A 373 7.90 22.10 -9.26
N ARG A 374 8.24 23.12 -8.46
CA ARG A 374 7.30 24.16 -7.98
C ARG A 374 6.09 23.57 -7.24
N GLU A 375 6.31 22.80 -6.19
CA GLU A 375 5.30 22.13 -5.36
C GLU A 375 4.60 20.91 -5.99
N SER A 376 4.85 20.57 -7.26
CA SER A 376 4.31 19.33 -7.84
C SER A 376 4.81 18.08 -7.10
N ASP A 377 6.08 18.06 -6.67
CA ASP A 377 6.65 17.01 -5.83
C ASP A 377 5.95 16.89 -4.46
N ARG A 378 5.64 18.02 -3.82
CA ARG A 378 4.85 18.07 -2.58
C ARG A 378 3.47 17.44 -2.77
N ILE A 379 2.76 17.79 -3.84
CA ILE A 379 1.44 17.21 -4.16
C ILE A 379 1.56 15.69 -4.39
N LEU A 380 2.57 15.24 -5.14
CA LEU A 380 2.81 13.81 -5.34
C LEU A 380 3.15 13.08 -4.03
N ALA A 381 3.94 13.69 -3.15
CA ALA A 381 4.27 13.14 -1.84
C ALA A 381 3.02 12.98 -0.96
N GLN A 382 2.12 13.97 -0.96
CA GLN A 382 0.84 13.91 -0.26
C GLN A 382 -0.06 12.80 -0.80
N ALA A 383 -0.16 12.66 -2.13
CA ALA A 383 -0.93 11.60 -2.76
C ALA A 383 -0.43 10.22 -2.34
N LYS A 384 0.90 10.02 -2.36
CA LYS A 384 1.54 8.79 -1.90
C LYS A 384 1.27 8.52 -0.41
N ALA A 385 1.42 9.53 0.45
CA ALA A 385 1.16 9.42 1.88
C ALA A 385 -0.31 9.05 2.19
N GLN A 386 -1.24 9.57 1.39
CA GLN A 386 -2.67 9.29 1.51
C GLN A 386 -3.10 8.00 0.76
N SER A 387 -2.16 7.32 0.09
CA SER A 387 -2.43 6.18 -0.79
C SER A 387 -3.51 6.46 -1.84
N LEU A 388 -3.49 7.68 -2.41
CA LEU A 388 -4.34 8.06 -3.53
C LEU A 388 -3.72 7.60 -4.85
N TYR A 389 -4.58 7.46 -5.87
CA TYR A 389 -4.09 7.56 -7.24
C TYR A 389 -3.49 8.96 -7.47
N PHE A 390 -2.56 9.08 -8.41
CA PHE A 390 -2.17 10.34 -9.02
C PHE A 390 -1.88 10.14 -10.49
N LEU A 391 -2.10 11.18 -11.28
CA LEU A 391 -1.67 11.25 -12.67
C LEU A 391 -0.50 12.23 -12.81
N TYR A 392 0.54 11.77 -13.47
CA TYR A 392 1.76 12.51 -13.70
C TYR A 392 1.88 12.83 -15.18
N ILE A 393 2.04 14.10 -15.51
CA ILE A 393 2.27 14.59 -16.87
C ILE A 393 3.71 15.08 -16.97
N ASP A 394 4.40 14.65 -18.01
CA ASP A 394 5.75 15.14 -18.33
C ASP A 394 6.00 15.01 -19.83
N HIS A 395 7.20 15.35 -20.30
CA HIS A 395 7.59 15.21 -21.69
C HIS A 395 7.44 13.77 -22.18
N ALA A 396 6.95 13.63 -23.43
CA ALA A 396 6.74 12.34 -24.06
C ALA A 396 8.04 11.51 -24.23
N TYR A 397 7.85 10.21 -24.44
CA TYR A 397 8.92 9.28 -24.79
C TYR A 397 9.49 9.58 -26.18
N PHE A 398 8.60 9.87 -27.12
CA PHE A 398 8.87 10.17 -28.52
C PHE A 398 8.32 11.56 -28.90
N ASP A 399 8.98 12.27 -29.80
CA ASP A 399 8.63 13.63 -30.24
C ASP A 399 8.38 14.62 -29.07
N ARG A 400 9.33 14.65 -28.14
CA ARG A 400 9.27 15.51 -26.94
C ARG A 400 9.36 16.99 -27.29
N GLY A 401 8.56 17.81 -26.62
CA GLY A 401 8.68 19.27 -26.67
C GLY A 401 7.48 19.97 -26.04
N HIS A 402 7.66 21.22 -25.60
CA HIS A 402 6.52 22.05 -25.18
C HIS A 402 5.58 22.27 -26.37
N GLY A 403 4.28 22.12 -26.14
CA GLY A 403 3.26 22.26 -27.17
C GLY A 403 3.19 21.08 -28.15
N ARG A 404 3.99 20.02 -27.95
CA ARG A 404 4.00 18.83 -28.81
C ARG A 404 3.29 17.67 -28.12
N SER A 405 4.07 16.71 -27.60
CA SER A 405 3.58 15.48 -27.01
C SER A 405 4.04 15.33 -25.56
N TYR A 406 3.18 14.69 -24.78
CA TYR A 406 3.34 14.50 -23.34
C TYR A 406 3.01 13.07 -22.95
N ARG A 407 3.78 12.51 -22.00
CA ARG A 407 3.40 11.26 -21.34
C ARG A 407 2.43 11.56 -20.22
N ILE A 408 1.46 10.67 -20.01
CA ILE A 408 0.56 10.72 -18.85
C ILE A 408 0.58 9.34 -18.21
N THR A 409 1.03 9.28 -16.95
CA THR A 409 1.26 8.02 -16.23
C THR A 409 0.52 8.02 -14.91
N ARG A 410 0.04 6.85 -14.48
CA ARG A 410 -0.63 6.69 -13.19
C ARG A 410 0.33 6.12 -12.15
N ASN A 411 0.35 6.73 -10.97
CA ASN A 411 1.10 6.25 -9.79
C ASN A 411 2.61 6.06 -9.99
N GLY A 412 3.19 6.64 -11.04
CA GLY A 412 4.59 6.56 -11.36
C GLY A 412 5.00 7.66 -12.31
N TYR A 413 6.31 7.87 -12.46
CA TYR A 413 6.86 8.82 -13.42
C TYR A 413 6.93 8.24 -14.84
N GLU A 414 6.83 6.91 -14.93
CA GLU A 414 6.94 6.15 -16.17
C GLU A 414 5.72 5.26 -16.43
N ALA A 415 5.58 4.78 -17.66
CA ALA A 415 4.45 4.01 -18.17
C ALA A 415 4.20 2.66 -17.45
N GLY A 416 5.10 2.27 -16.54
CA GLY A 416 4.94 1.08 -15.71
C GLY A 416 5.06 -0.23 -16.49
N ALA A 417 4.31 -1.25 -16.05
CA ALA A 417 4.33 -2.57 -16.67
C ALA A 417 3.80 -2.52 -18.11
N VAL A 418 4.47 -3.25 -19.02
CA VAL A 418 4.15 -3.27 -20.44
C VAL A 418 2.80 -3.93 -20.66
N ARG A 419 1.88 -3.22 -21.32
CA ARG A 419 0.56 -3.73 -21.71
C ARG A 419 0.52 -4.05 -23.20
N ARG A 420 -0.29 -5.05 -23.56
CA ARG A 420 -0.53 -5.44 -24.95
C ARG A 420 -1.26 -4.32 -25.68
N CYS A 421 -0.55 -3.62 -26.53
CA CYS A 421 -1.08 -2.52 -27.32
C CYS A 421 -0.90 -2.79 -28.82
N PRO A 422 -1.85 -2.35 -29.68
CA PRO A 422 -1.62 -2.33 -31.11
C PRO A 422 -0.39 -1.49 -31.46
N SER A 423 0.29 -1.82 -32.55
CA SER A 423 1.49 -1.10 -33.01
C SER A 423 1.18 0.14 -33.85
N ASP A 424 -0.09 0.46 -34.05
CA ASP A 424 -0.56 1.56 -34.91
C ASP A 424 -0.01 2.93 -34.47
N ARG A 425 -0.09 3.26 -33.17
CA ARG A 425 0.44 4.52 -32.63
C ARG A 425 1.94 4.61 -32.78
N PHE A 426 2.67 3.53 -32.50
CA PHE A 426 4.11 3.52 -32.67
C PHE A 426 4.51 3.70 -34.14
N ARG A 427 3.85 2.99 -35.07
CA ARG A 427 4.07 3.14 -36.51
C ARG A 427 3.76 4.56 -37.01
N ALA A 428 2.72 5.20 -36.47
CA ALA A 428 2.37 6.56 -36.82
C ALA A 428 3.44 7.61 -36.44
N LEU A 429 4.34 7.30 -35.49
CA LEU A 429 5.48 8.15 -35.15
C LEU A 429 6.57 8.15 -36.22
N GLY A 430 6.57 7.19 -37.16
CA GLY A 430 7.58 7.09 -38.22
C GLY A 430 8.99 6.81 -37.70
N ILE A 431 9.13 6.26 -36.49
CA ILE A 431 10.43 5.94 -35.89
C ILE A 431 10.91 4.60 -36.44
N GLU A 432 12.10 4.61 -37.03
CA GLU A 432 12.77 3.40 -37.48
C GLU A 432 13.53 2.74 -36.32
N THR A 433 13.20 1.48 -36.04
CA THR A 433 13.92 0.66 -35.07
C THR A 433 15.03 -0.12 -35.76
N GLN A 434 16.28 0.20 -35.42
CA GLN A 434 17.44 -0.50 -35.96
C GLN A 434 17.61 -1.88 -35.31
N PRO A 435 18.18 -2.87 -36.02
CA PRO A 435 18.53 -4.16 -35.44
C PRO A 435 19.46 -4.00 -34.22
N TRP A 436 19.35 -4.92 -33.26
CA TRP A 436 20.26 -4.93 -32.10
C TRP A 436 21.73 -5.03 -32.55
N ARG A 437 22.55 -4.08 -32.09
CA ARG A 437 24.00 -4.09 -32.24
C ARG A 437 24.59 -4.98 -31.15
N LYS A 438 25.26 -6.05 -31.57
CA LYS A 438 25.89 -7.05 -30.69
C LYS A 438 27.41 -6.91 -30.59
N SER A 439 27.95 -5.85 -31.17
CA SER A 439 29.37 -5.55 -31.22
C SER A 439 29.60 -4.09 -30.87
N GLY A 440 30.58 -3.82 -30.02
CA GLY A 440 30.94 -2.49 -29.56
C GLY A 440 32.00 -2.62 -28.49
N ARG A 441 32.67 -1.51 -28.18
CA ARG A 441 33.74 -1.51 -27.18
C ARG A 441 33.44 -0.56 -26.03
N GLU A 442 32.83 0.58 -26.30
CA GLU A 442 32.70 1.68 -25.35
C GLU A 442 31.41 1.59 -24.53
N ILE A 443 31.47 1.96 -23.25
CA ILE A 443 30.30 2.10 -22.40
C ILE A 443 29.97 3.58 -22.30
N VAL A 444 28.83 3.97 -22.88
CA VAL A 444 28.39 5.37 -22.87
C VAL A 444 27.54 5.61 -21.63
N VAL A 445 28.03 6.43 -20.71
CA VAL A 445 27.34 6.77 -19.46
C VAL A 445 26.67 8.13 -19.60
N CYS A 446 25.35 8.18 -19.48
CA CYS A 446 24.57 9.42 -19.48
C CYS A 446 24.04 9.73 -18.07
N PRO A 447 24.72 10.59 -17.29
CA PRO A 447 24.28 10.93 -15.94
C PRO A 447 22.95 11.71 -15.94
N PRO A 448 22.14 11.58 -14.87
CA PRO A 448 21.02 12.48 -14.65
C PRO A 448 21.49 13.92 -14.43
N THR A 449 20.59 14.89 -14.61
CA THR A 449 20.87 16.29 -14.25
C THR A 449 20.82 16.48 -12.73
N ASP A 450 21.48 17.51 -12.21
CA ASP A 450 21.48 17.84 -10.77
C ASP A 450 20.07 17.92 -10.19
N TYR A 451 19.16 18.56 -10.94
CA TYR A 451 17.76 18.66 -10.53
C TYR A 451 17.07 17.30 -10.39
N PHE A 452 17.33 16.38 -11.33
CA PHE A 452 16.82 15.02 -11.25
C PHE A 452 17.42 14.30 -10.03
N MET A 453 18.73 14.42 -9.83
CA MET A 453 19.42 13.77 -8.71
C MET A 453 18.89 14.25 -7.36
N GLN A 454 18.60 15.54 -7.22
CA GLN A 454 18.00 16.11 -6.01
C GLN A 454 16.58 15.59 -5.80
N ALA A 455 15.73 15.59 -6.83
CA ALA A 455 14.34 15.16 -6.73
C ALA A 455 14.19 13.65 -6.47
N HIS A 456 15.16 12.84 -6.91
CA HIS A 456 15.13 11.38 -6.80
C HIS A 456 16.10 10.81 -5.75
N GLY A 457 16.84 11.66 -5.02
CA GLY A 457 17.71 11.24 -3.93
C GLY A 457 18.93 10.42 -4.38
N CYS A 458 19.52 10.73 -5.54
CA CYS A 458 20.65 10.00 -6.12
C CYS A 458 21.84 10.90 -6.48
N LEU A 459 22.29 11.73 -5.52
CA LEU A 459 23.32 12.77 -5.73
C LEU A 459 24.70 12.23 -6.14
N ASP A 460 25.04 11.01 -5.73
CA ASP A 460 26.31 10.32 -5.98
C ASP A 460 26.22 9.32 -7.15
N TRP A 461 25.17 9.39 -7.97
CA TRP A 461 24.87 8.37 -8.97
C TRP A 461 26.01 8.15 -9.97
N LEU A 462 26.62 9.23 -10.49
CA LEU A 462 27.68 9.12 -11.48
C LEU A 462 28.93 8.46 -10.89
N GLU A 463 29.37 8.91 -9.72
CA GLU A 463 30.57 8.39 -9.06
C GLU A 463 30.42 6.91 -8.71
N THR A 464 29.29 6.54 -8.09
CA THR A 464 28.97 5.14 -7.76
C THR A 464 28.88 4.28 -9.01
N THR A 465 28.23 4.76 -10.07
CA THR A 465 28.12 4.02 -11.35
C THR A 465 29.48 3.80 -12.00
N LEU A 466 30.34 4.82 -12.04
CA LEU A 466 31.68 4.70 -12.62
C LEU A 466 32.57 3.74 -11.82
N ALA A 467 32.47 3.76 -10.49
CA ALA A 467 33.20 2.81 -9.63
C ALA A 467 32.76 1.36 -9.88
N MET A 468 31.45 1.11 -9.98
CA MET A 468 30.91 -0.22 -10.29
C MET A 468 31.33 -0.71 -11.68
N LEU A 469 31.28 0.16 -12.69
CA LEU A 469 31.72 -0.17 -14.04
C LEU A 469 33.21 -0.54 -14.08
N LYS A 470 34.07 0.28 -13.47
CA LYS A 470 35.52 -0.01 -13.40
C LYS A 470 35.84 -1.32 -12.68
N ALA A 471 34.99 -1.76 -11.76
CA ALA A 471 35.16 -3.05 -11.08
C ALA A 471 34.63 -4.24 -11.91
N ALA A 472 33.73 -4.01 -12.86
CA ALA A 472 33.05 -5.05 -13.63
C ALA A 472 33.64 -5.25 -15.03
N THR A 473 34.43 -4.30 -15.56
CA THR A 473 34.91 -4.35 -16.95
C THR A 473 36.15 -3.48 -17.21
N ASP A 474 36.95 -3.90 -18.21
CA ASP A 474 38.09 -3.14 -18.77
C ASP A 474 37.71 -2.30 -20.01
N ARG A 475 36.41 -2.25 -20.37
CA ARG A 475 35.93 -1.47 -21.52
C ARG A 475 36.12 0.04 -21.29
N PRO A 476 36.46 0.81 -22.35
CA PRO A 476 36.52 2.27 -22.23
C PRO A 476 35.15 2.85 -21.84
N ILE A 477 35.15 3.75 -20.85
CA ILE A 477 33.94 4.43 -20.37
C ILE A 477 33.94 5.86 -20.89
N VAL A 478 32.86 6.26 -21.56
CA VAL A 478 32.65 7.61 -22.11
C VAL A 478 31.48 8.25 -21.40
N VAL A 479 31.73 9.31 -20.62
CA VAL A 479 30.67 10.08 -19.96
C VAL A 479 30.13 11.12 -20.94
N ARG A 480 28.81 11.07 -21.18
CA ARG A 480 28.08 11.99 -22.05
C ARG A 480 27.04 12.75 -21.24
N GLU A 481 27.39 13.95 -20.80
CA GLU A 481 26.49 14.85 -20.09
C GLU A 481 25.42 15.44 -21.03
N LYS A 482 24.37 16.02 -20.41
CA LYS A 482 23.38 16.78 -21.15
C LYS A 482 24.04 18.07 -21.68
N PRO A 483 23.98 18.36 -22.99
CA PRO A 483 24.58 19.56 -23.55
C PRO A 483 24.03 20.82 -22.88
N LYS A 484 24.91 21.78 -22.59
CA LYS A 484 24.51 23.14 -22.20
C LYS A 484 24.10 23.92 -23.45
N ASP A 485 23.25 24.93 -23.29
CA ASP A 485 22.76 25.75 -24.41
C ASP A 485 23.88 26.41 -25.23
N THR A 486 25.08 26.53 -24.65
CA THR A 486 26.28 27.12 -25.25
C THR A 486 27.17 26.12 -26.00
N GLU A 487 26.84 24.82 -26.00
CA GLU A 487 27.71 23.75 -26.49
C GLU A 487 27.09 23.02 -27.70
N ALA A 488 27.93 22.67 -28.67
CA ALA A 488 27.50 21.84 -29.79
C ALA A 488 27.20 20.42 -29.28
N ALA A 489 25.94 20.01 -29.37
CA ALA A 489 25.51 18.68 -28.94
C ALA A 489 25.98 17.60 -29.94
N VAL A 490 26.79 16.65 -29.47
CA VAL A 490 27.07 15.43 -30.26
C VAL A 490 25.76 14.64 -30.41
N PRO A 491 25.31 14.38 -31.66
CA PRO A 491 24.11 13.60 -31.91
C PRO A 491 24.21 12.21 -31.28
N LEU A 492 23.12 11.72 -30.70
CA LEU A 492 23.12 10.42 -30.04
C LEU A 492 23.56 9.27 -30.96
N PRO A 493 23.14 9.17 -32.24
CA PRO A 493 23.62 8.10 -33.13
C PRO A 493 25.15 8.06 -33.28
N VAL A 494 25.79 9.24 -33.35
CA VAL A 494 27.25 9.37 -33.44
C VAL A 494 27.89 8.91 -32.13
N ALA A 495 27.38 9.37 -30.98
CA ALA A 495 27.88 8.96 -29.67
C ALA A 495 27.72 7.45 -29.40
N LEU A 496 26.79 6.78 -30.10
CA LEU A 496 26.52 5.36 -29.93
C LEU A 496 27.22 4.48 -30.97
N GLU A 497 27.92 5.01 -31.96
CA GLU A 497 28.44 4.23 -33.10
C GLU A 497 29.32 3.03 -32.68
N SER A 498 30.21 3.26 -31.70
CA SER A 498 31.14 2.30 -31.09
C SER A 498 30.65 1.70 -29.77
N ALA A 499 29.44 2.03 -29.34
CA ALA A 499 28.93 1.68 -28.02
C ALA A 499 28.63 0.17 -27.90
N HIS A 500 29.23 -0.47 -26.89
CA HIS A 500 28.84 -1.77 -26.36
C HIS A 500 27.46 -1.67 -25.70
N SER A 501 27.26 -0.64 -24.88
CA SER A 501 26.01 -0.38 -24.19
C SER A 501 25.90 1.08 -23.75
N LEU A 502 24.67 1.53 -23.49
CA LEU A 502 24.42 2.81 -22.82
C LEU A 502 23.97 2.58 -21.36
N VAL A 503 24.53 3.35 -20.43
CA VAL A 503 24.20 3.31 -19.00
C VAL A 503 23.58 4.65 -18.60
N THR A 504 22.40 4.65 -18.00
CA THR A 504 21.76 5.86 -17.47
C THR A 504 20.78 5.50 -16.35
N HIS A 505 20.36 6.45 -15.51
CA HIS A 505 19.35 6.13 -14.48
C HIS A 505 17.98 5.84 -15.13
N SER A 506 17.30 6.86 -15.66
CA SER A 506 15.94 6.73 -16.20
C SER A 506 15.65 7.76 -17.29
N SER A 507 16.69 8.18 -18.01
CA SER A 507 16.56 9.19 -19.07
C SER A 507 15.95 8.58 -20.35
N ASN A 508 15.15 9.35 -21.08
CA ASN A 508 14.64 8.98 -22.40
C ASN A 508 15.74 8.68 -23.43
N VAL A 509 17.00 9.07 -23.16
CA VAL A 509 18.15 8.66 -23.98
C VAL A 509 18.28 7.12 -24.05
N ALA A 510 17.83 6.40 -23.02
CA ALA A 510 17.78 4.94 -23.06
C ALA A 510 16.78 4.43 -24.09
N ILE A 511 15.62 5.08 -24.22
CA ILE A 511 14.58 4.72 -25.21
C ILE A 511 15.13 4.95 -26.62
N GLU A 512 15.74 6.11 -26.86
CA GLU A 512 16.37 6.45 -28.13
C GLU A 512 17.50 5.46 -28.48
N ALA A 513 18.34 5.09 -27.51
CA ALA A 513 19.41 4.10 -27.68
C ALA A 513 18.86 2.72 -28.04
N VAL A 514 17.79 2.29 -27.38
CA VAL A 514 17.09 1.04 -27.70
C VAL A 514 16.55 1.09 -29.13
N CYS A 515 15.92 2.19 -29.57
CA CYS A 515 15.47 2.33 -30.96
C CYS A 515 16.63 2.26 -31.98
N LEU A 516 17.80 2.80 -31.61
CA LEU A 516 19.02 2.74 -32.42
C LEU A 516 19.75 1.38 -32.36
N GLY A 517 19.20 0.41 -31.62
CA GLY A 517 19.75 -0.94 -31.51
C GLY A 517 20.89 -1.06 -30.49
N THR A 518 21.11 -0.08 -29.62
CA THR A 518 22.11 -0.17 -28.55
C THR A 518 21.48 -0.70 -27.27
N PRO A 519 22.00 -1.79 -26.66
CA PRO A 519 21.47 -2.29 -25.40
C PRO A 519 21.72 -1.31 -24.25
N VAL A 520 20.85 -1.33 -23.24
CA VAL A 520 20.85 -0.34 -22.16
C VAL A 520 20.88 -0.97 -20.77
N PHE A 521 21.60 -0.33 -19.87
CA PHE A 521 21.62 -0.61 -18.44
C PHE A 521 21.00 0.57 -17.70
N VAL A 522 19.91 0.32 -16.98
CA VAL A 522 19.05 1.37 -16.42
C VAL A 522 18.58 1.08 -15.01
N SER A 523 18.16 2.12 -14.28
CA SER A 523 17.45 1.95 -13.00
C SER A 523 16.15 1.17 -13.21
N PRO A 524 15.70 0.36 -12.23
CA PRO A 524 14.37 -0.25 -12.25
C PRO A 524 13.21 0.75 -12.43
N ALA A 525 13.46 2.03 -12.12
CA ALA A 525 12.49 3.11 -12.31
C ALA A 525 12.42 3.64 -13.76
N SER A 526 13.27 3.17 -14.68
CA SER A 526 13.33 3.63 -16.07
C SER A 526 12.21 3.05 -16.93
N ALA A 527 11.68 3.84 -17.86
CA ALA A 527 10.77 3.35 -18.90
C ALA A 527 11.42 2.30 -19.81
N ALA A 528 12.75 2.27 -19.92
CA ALA A 528 13.48 1.26 -20.69
C ALA A 528 13.80 -0.01 -19.89
N ALA A 529 13.47 -0.09 -18.60
CA ALA A 529 13.74 -1.26 -17.77
C ALA A 529 13.12 -2.58 -18.32
N PRO A 530 11.93 -2.60 -18.96
CA PRO A 530 11.38 -3.83 -19.53
C PRO A 530 12.20 -4.45 -20.67
N VAL A 531 13.06 -3.66 -21.32
CA VAL A 531 13.88 -4.07 -22.47
C VAL A 531 15.39 -3.86 -22.26
N GLY A 532 15.78 -3.48 -21.05
CA GLY A 532 17.16 -3.26 -20.63
C GLY A 532 17.49 -4.08 -19.39
N LEU A 533 18.77 -4.04 -18.97
CA LEU A 533 19.20 -4.66 -17.72
C LEU A 533 19.22 -3.65 -16.58
N THR A 534 18.81 -4.10 -15.39
CA THR A 534 18.86 -3.27 -14.17
C THR A 534 20.03 -3.61 -13.25
N GLU A 535 20.75 -4.68 -13.57
CA GLU A 535 21.92 -5.16 -12.83
C GLU A 535 23.20 -4.77 -13.56
N LEU A 536 23.85 -3.70 -13.09
CA LEU A 536 25.06 -3.16 -13.73
C LEU A 536 26.25 -4.12 -13.71
N SER A 537 26.27 -5.09 -12.78
CA SER A 537 27.30 -6.13 -12.71
C SER A 537 27.33 -7.05 -13.94
N GLN A 538 26.24 -7.08 -14.73
CA GLN A 538 26.13 -7.86 -15.97
C GLN A 538 26.54 -7.07 -17.22
N ILE A 539 27.33 -6.00 -17.07
CA ILE A 539 27.70 -5.08 -18.17
C ILE A 539 28.32 -5.79 -19.39
N GLU A 540 29.02 -6.91 -19.19
CA GLU A 540 29.64 -7.69 -20.26
C GLU A 540 28.64 -8.54 -21.07
N ASP A 541 27.46 -8.83 -20.51
CA ASP A 541 26.46 -9.72 -21.10
C ASP A 541 25.10 -9.00 -21.30
N PRO A 542 25.00 -8.00 -22.22
CA PRO A 542 23.75 -7.31 -22.46
C PRO A 542 22.63 -8.22 -22.98
N VAL A 543 21.38 -7.81 -22.74
CA VAL A 543 20.19 -8.48 -23.28
C VAL A 543 19.70 -7.82 -24.57
N TYR A 544 19.02 -8.61 -25.41
CA TYR A 544 18.50 -8.20 -26.71
C TYR A 544 17.05 -8.67 -26.92
N PRO A 545 16.10 -8.24 -26.07
CA PRO A 545 14.72 -8.72 -26.12
C PRO A 545 13.97 -8.20 -27.36
N ASP A 546 12.81 -8.78 -27.62
CA ASP A 546 11.82 -8.15 -28.50
C ASP A 546 11.38 -6.80 -27.91
N ARG A 547 11.17 -5.80 -28.78
CA ARG A 547 10.87 -4.43 -28.36
C ARG A 547 9.45 -4.01 -28.73
N ASP A 548 8.73 -4.79 -29.53
CA ASP A 548 7.53 -4.31 -30.23
C ASP A 548 6.40 -4.00 -29.26
N ALA A 549 6.13 -4.91 -28.31
CA ALA A 549 5.10 -4.68 -27.29
C ALA A 549 5.43 -3.49 -26.39
N TRP A 550 6.70 -3.31 -26.06
CA TRP A 550 7.18 -2.19 -25.24
C TRP A 550 7.06 -0.86 -25.98
N LEU A 551 7.47 -0.78 -27.25
CA LEU A 551 7.34 0.41 -28.09
C LEU A 551 5.87 0.80 -28.29
N ALA A 552 5.01 -0.18 -28.55
CA ALA A 552 3.57 0.03 -28.63
C ALA A 552 3.00 0.58 -27.32
N HIS A 553 3.38 0.00 -26.16
CA HIS A 553 2.95 0.47 -24.84
C HIS A 553 3.38 1.92 -24.55
N LEU A 554 4.63 2.28 -24.85
CA LEU A 554 5.11 3.66 -24.71
C LEU A 554 4.33 4.62 -25.62
N ALA A 555 4.05 4.24 -26.86
CA ALA A 555 3.26 5.05 -27.80
C ALA A 555 1.80 5.23 -27.35
N TYR A 556 1.23 4.26 -26.62
CA TYR A 556 -0.09 4.36 -25.99
C TYR A 556 -0.08 5.11 -24.64
N SER A 557 1.09 5.36 -24.08
CA SER A 557 1.28 6.10 -22.82
C SER A 557 1.66 7.57 -23.04
N GLN A 558 1.64 8.04 -24.29
CA GLN A 558 1.88 9.43 -24.66
C GLN A 558 0.85 9.96 -25.64
N PHE A 559 0.63 11.26 -25.57
CA PHE A 559 -0.43 11.95 -26.29
C PHE A 559 0.06 13.29 -26.80
N SER A 560 -0.35 13.64 -28.01
CA SER A 560 -0.20 15.00 -28.52
C SER A 560 -1.04 15.98 -27.69
N LEU A 561 -0.67 17.26 -27.71
CA LEU A 561 -1.45 18.31 -27.04
C LEU A 561 -2.89 18.37 -27.59
N GLU A 562 -3.08 18.07 -28.87
CA GLU A 562 -4.41 18.00 -29.50
C GLU A 562 -5.27 16.89 -28.86
N GLU A 563 -4.73 15.68 -28.75
CA GLU A 563 -5.43 14.55 -28.10
C GLU A 563 -5.73 14.82 -26.62
N ILE A 564 -4.87 15.60 -25.96
CA ILE A 564 -5.10 16.04 -24.57
C ILE A 564 -6.24 17.06 -24.52
N ALA A 565 -6.24 18.05 -25.43
CA ALA A 565 -7.21 19.14 -25.45
C ALA A 565 -8.62 18.71 -25.84
N ASP A 566 -8.78 17.64 -26.62
CA ASP A 566 -10.08 17.11 -27.04
C ASP A 566 -10.57 15.89 -26.22
N GLY A 567 -9.79 15.48 -25.23
CA GLY A 567 -10.15 14.40 -24.29
C GLY A 567 -9.95 12.99 -24.84
N ARG A 568 -9.39 12.80 -26.04
CA ARG A 568 -8.96 11.48 -26.52
C ARG A 568 -7.91 10.84 -25.60
N ALA A 569 -6.96 11.62 -25.10
CA ALA A 569 -5.91 11.15 -24.19
C ALA A 569 -6.49 10.51 -22.91
N TRP A 570 -7.51 11.14 -22.32
CA TRP A 570 -8.18 10.62 -21.13
C TRP A 570 -8.87 9.29 -21.39
N ARG A 571 -9.64 9.18 -22.48
CA ARG A 571 -10.30 7.93 -22.87
C ARG A 571 -9.30 6.81 -23.10
N MET A 572 -8.23 7.08 -23.85
CA MET A 572 -7.17 6.11 -24.09
C MET A 572 -6.44 5.70 -22.81
N LEU A 573 -6.23 6.62 -21.86
CA LEU A 573 -5.64 6.30 -20.56
C LEU A 573 -6.51 5.34 -19.77
N LEU A 574 -7.83 5.56 -19.73
CA LEU A 574 -8.76 4.65 -19.04
C LEU A 574 -8.82 3.27 -19.73
N GLU A 575 -8.88 3.24 -21.06
CA GLU A 575 -8.84 1.99 -21.84
C GLU A 575 -7.52 1.23 -21.64
N LEU A 576 -6.40 1.92 -21.56
CA LEU A 576 -5.08 1.32 -21.32
C LEU A 576 -5.07 0.54 -20.00
N GLU A 577 -5.78 1.00 -18.97
CA GLU A 577 -5.82 0.33 -17.67
C GLU A 577 -6.50 -1.04 -17.71
N GLU A 578 -7.35 -1.28 -18.70
CA GLU A 578 -8.11 -2.51 -18.90
C GLU A 578 -7.38 -3.53 -19.79
N ARG A 579 -6.27 -3.15 -20.42
CA ARG A 579 -5.50 -4.02 -21.31
C ARG A 579 -4.65 -5.02 -20.54
N ASP A 580 -4.55 -6.23 -21.09
CA ASP A 580 -3.68 -7.29 -20.55
C ASP A 580 -2.21 -6.88 -20.54
N LEU A 581 -1.44 -7.43 -19.59
CA LEU A 581 0.01 -7.32 -19.58
C LEU A 581 0.62 -8.13 -20.74
N ALA A 582 1.73 -7.63 -21.28
CA ALA A 582 2.46 -8.26 -22.39
C ALA A 582 3.23 -9.50 -21.96
#